data_AF-A0A072TYG0-F1
#
_entry.id   AF-A0A072TYG0-F1
#
_cell.length_a   1.000
_cell.length_b   1.000
_cell.length_c   1.000
_cell.angle_alpha   90.00
_cell.angle_beta   90.00
_cell.angle_gamma   90.00
#
_symmetry.space_group_name_H-M   'P 1'
#
loop_
_entity.id
_entity.type
_entity.pdbx_description
1 polymer ?
#
loop_
_entity_poly.entity_id
_entity_poly.type
_entity_poly.pdbx_seq_one_letter_code
_entity_poly.pdbx_strand_id
1 'polypeptide(L)'
;MGSCISEVGDGAGGSQSLLTYSQELNVDGGKRRRLKGSSTMDYKVPGRMFLNGSSEIASMYCKQGKKGINQDAMLVWENFCSKEGTVFCGVFDGHGPYGHRVAKKVRDSFPLKLSAQWDLHRKNQDGFNDQNGAATSHNSEEQIKLIDENCNHELDGTDTILALRESFLKASKIMDKELKMHRDIDCFCSGTTAVTLIKQGLDLVVGNVGDSRAVLGTRDHEDSLIAVQLTVDLKPNLPKEEERIRHRKGRVFSLKNEPDVARVWLPNSDFPGLAMARAFGDFCLKDVGLISVPDVSYHRLTEKDEFVVLATDGVRHMISYL
;
A
#
# COMPACT_ATOMS: atom_id res chain seq x y z
N MET A 1 -0.55 5.67 11.91
CA MET A 1 -0.65 4.20 12.12
C MET A 1 0.70 3.54 11.96
N GLY A 2 0.86 2.31 12.48
CA GLY A 2 2.02 1.45 12.22
C GLY A 2 1.59 -0.01 12.07
N SER A 3 2.15 -0.74 11.09
CA SER A 3 2.16 -2.20 11.06
C SER A 3 3.60 -2.69 10.99
N CYS A 4 3.98 -3.62 11.86
CA CYS A 4 5.30 -4.27 11.85
C CYS A 4 5.18 -5.73 11.39
N ILE A 5 6.19 -6.23 10.67
CA ILE A 5 6.35 -7.66 10.33
C ILE A 5 7.68 -8.14 10.93
N SER A 6 7.71 -9.29 11.61
CA SER A 6 8.94 -9.92 12.16
C SER A 6 9.27 -11.25 11.46
N GLU A 7 10.55 -11.65 11.43
CA GLU A 7 10.98 -12.97 10.94
C GLU A 7 10.62 -14.11 11.92
N VAL A 8 10.41 -15.32 11.37
CA VAL A 8 10.12 -16.56 12.14
C VAL A 8 11.39 -17.40 12.22
N GLY A 9 11.86 -17.69 13.45
CA GLY A 9 12.93 -18.63 13.71
C GLY A 9 12.44 -20.09 13.77
N ASP A 10 13.24 -21.01 13.24
CA ASP A 10 13.04 -22.46 13.31
C ASP A 10 13.02 -22.98 14.76
N GLY A 11 12.02 -23.80 15.11
CA GLY A 11 11.97 -24.48 16.40
C GLY A 11 10.70 -25.30 16.62
N ALA A 12 10.81 -26.62 16.44
CA ALA A 12 9.79 -27.61 16.74
C ALA A 12 9.39 -27.61 18.23
N GLY A 13 8.08 -27.63 18.51
CA GLY A 13 7.55 -27.83 19.86
C GLY A 13 6.05 -27.62 19.93
N GLY A 14 5.28 -28.71 19.81
CA GLY A 14 3.82 -28.64 19.90
C GLY A 14 3.33 -28.19 21.27
N SER A 15 2.33 -27.31 21.28
CA SER A 15 1.37 -27.13 22.38
C SER A 15 0.14 -26.38 21.87
N GLN A 16 -1.03 -26.99 22.03
CA GLN A 16 -2.33 -26.33 21.84
C GLN A 16 -2.46 -25.19 22.85
N SER A 17 -2.76 -23.97 22.41
CA SER A 17 -3.18 -22.90 23.32
C SER A 17 -4.45 -22.20 22.86
N LEU A 18 -5.44 -22.28 23.73
CA LEU A 18 -6.75 -21.64 23.67
C LEU A 18 -6.66 -20.13 23.45
N LEU A 19 -7.40 -19.63 22.46
CA LEU A 19 -7.71 -18.21 22.29
C LEU A 19 -8.47 -17.72 23.54
N THR A 20 -7.79 -16.96 24.39
CA THR A 20 -8.43 -16.26 25.52
C THR A 20 -8.70 -14.83 25.09
N TYR A 21 -9.98 -14.50 24.86
CA TYR A 21 -10.43 -13.17 24.49
C TYR A 21 -10.87 -12.41 25.75
N SER A 22 -10.02 -11.52 26.24
CA SER A 22 -10.35 -10.66 27.39
C SER A 22 -11.15 -9.45 26.91
N GLN A 23 -12.47 -9.48 27.10
CA GLN A 23 -13.34 -8.30 27.00
C GLN A 23 -13.34 -7.56 28.34
N GLU A 24 -12.67 -6.42 28.42
CA GLU A 24 -12.94 -5.45 29.50
C GLU A 24 -14.09 -4.53 29.07
N LEU A 25 -15.27 -4.78 29.64
CA LEU A 25 -16.46 -3.94 29.52
C LEU A 25 -16.44 -2.90 30.65
N ASN A 26 -16.11 -1.65 30.30
CA ASN A 26 -16.42 -0.52 31.17
C ASN A 26 -17.93 -0.25 31.15
N VAL A 27 -18.56 -0.49 32.29
CA VAL A 27 -19.97 -0.18 32.54
C VAL A 27 -20.08 1.28 32.94
N ASP A 28 -20.74 2.10 32.14
CA ASP A 28 -21.35 3.33 32.63
C ASP A 28 -22.76 3.50 32.06
N GLY A 29 -23.68 3.88 32.96
CA GLY A 29 -25.12 3.77 32.81
C GLY A 29 -25.72 4.84 31.91
N GLY A 30 -26.50 4.41 30.92
CA GLY A 30 -27.32 5.33 30.13
C GLY A 30 -28.30 4.61 29.20
N LYS A 31 -29.57 4.53 29.60
CA LYS A 31 -30.68 4.03 28.76
C LYS A 31 -30.72 4.77 27.42
N ARG A 32 -30.62 4.06 26.29
CA ARG A 32 -31.25 4.48 25.02
C ARG A 32 -31.43 3.32 24.03
N ARG A 33 -32.73 3.04 23.80
CA ARG A 33 -33.41 2.47 22.63
C ARG A 33 -32.59 1.65 21.62
N ARG A 34 -32.95 0.37 21.59
CA ARG A 34 -32.64 -0.66 20.59
C ARG A 34 -33.08 -0.22 19.17
N LEU A 35 -32.12 0.11 18.31
CA LEU A 35 -32.30 0.13 16.86
C LEU A 35 -31.71 -1.17 16.31
N LYS A 36 -32.59 -2.10 15.92
CA LYS A 36 -32.25 -3.29 15.13
C LYS A 36 -32.11 -2.85 13.68
N GLY A 37 -31.00 -3.21 13.03
CA GLY A 37 -30.91 -3.33 11.57
C GLY A 37 -29.72 -2.63 10.95
N SER A 38 -28.61 -3.34 10.79
CA SER A 38 -27.87 -3.35 9.52
C SER A 38 -27.02 -4.61 9.49
N SER A 39 -27.38 -5.51 8.60
CA SER A 39 -26.70 -6.77 8.29
C SER A 39 -25.46 -6.49 7.44
N THR A 40 -24.28 -6.59 8.02
CA THR A 40 -23.05 -6.88 7.27
C THR A 40 -22.62 -8.29 7.65
N MET A 41 -22.87 -9.25 6.76
CA MET A 41 -22.22 -10.55 6.85
C MET A 41 -20.72 -10.33 6.59
N ASP A 42 -19.95 -10.20 7.66
CA ASP A 42 -18.49 -10.32 7.61
C ASP A 42 -18.17 -11.78 7.29
N TYR A 43 -18.09 -12.12 6.00
CA TYR A 43 -17.37 -13.31 5.59
C TYR A 43 -15.93 -13.11 6.05
N LYS A 44 -15.55 -13.74 7.18
CA LYS A 44 -14.17 -13.75 7.66
C LYS A 44 -13.32 -14.40 6.57
N VAL A 45 -12.62 -13.58 5.80
CA VAL A 45 -11.60 -14.04 4.88
C VAL A 45 -10.44 -14.58 5.73
N PRO A 46 -10.07 -15.86 5.61
CA PRO A 46 -8.98 -16.44 6.41
C PRO A 46 -7.67 -15.66 6.25
N GLY A 47 -6.92 -15.53 7.35
CA GLY A 47 -5.64 -14.81 7.39
C GLY A 47 -5.76 -13.28 7.28
N ARG A 48 -6.96 -12.71 7.11
CA ARG A 48 -7.15 -11.28 6.89
C ARG A 48 -7.51 -10.54 8.19
N MET A 49 -6.68 -9.59 8.57
CA MET A 49 -6.84 -8.74 9.76
C MET A 49 -6.81 -7.26 9.36
N PHE A 50 -7.75 -6.46 9.86
CA PHE A 50 -7.85 -5.01 9.53
C PHE A 50 -8.24 -4.12 10.72
N LEU A 51 -8.22 -4.68 11.93
CA LEU A 51 -8.43 -3.99 13.20
C LEU A 51 -7.16 -4.07 14.04
N ASN A 52 -7.08 -3.31 15.12
CA ASN A 52 -5.96 -3.40 16.06
C ASN A 52 -5.80 -4.83 16.58
N GLY A 53 -4.56 -5.31 16.60
CA GLY A 53 -4.24 -6.66 17.01
C GLY A 53 -2.90 -7.11 16.44
N SER A 54 -2.54 -8.35 16.72
CA SER A 54 -1.31 -8.96 16.25
C SER A 54 -1.52 -10.44 15.94
N SER A 55 -0.63 -10.97 15.12
CA SER A 55 -0.37 -12.38 14.90
C SER A 55 1.08 -12.69 15.25
N GLU A 56 1.55 -13.90 14.93
CA GLU A 56 2.95 -14.29 15.12
C GLU A 56 3.91 -13.50 14.24
N ILE A 57 3.44 -13.07 13.06
CA ILE A 57 4.29 -12.44 12.06
C ILE A 57 4.05 -10.94 11.90
N ALA A 58 2.94 -10.40 12.43
CA ALA A 58 2.63 -8.99 12.26
C ALA A 58 1.88 -8.38 13.44
N SER A 59 2.12 -7.09 13.70
CA SER A 59 1.29 -6.27 14.60
C SER A 59 0.72 -5.08 13.86
N MET A 60 -0.44 -4.61 14.31
CA MET A 60 -1.17 -3.50 13.72
C MET A 60 -1.78 -2.62 14.80
N TYR A 61 -1.54 -1.32 14.69
CA TYR A 61 -2.13 -0.35 15.59
C TYR A 61 -2.56 0.93 14.90
N CYS A 62 -3.82 1.29 15.13
CA CYS A 62 -4.46 2.51 14.68
C CYS A 62 -5.21 3.18 15.84
N LYS A 63 -4.98 4.49 16.00
CA LYS A 63 -5.61 5.31 17.02
C LYS A 63 -6.12 6.60 16.39
N GLN A 64 -7.38 6.95 16.67
CA GLN A 64 -7.96 8.21 16.23
C GLN A 64 -7.19 9.38 16.86
N GLY A 65 -6.73 10.29 16.01
CA GLY A 65 -6.13 11.55 16.43
C GLY A 65 -7.17 12.60 16.82
N LYS A 66 -6.75 13.88 16.86
CA LYS A 66 -7.63 15.01 17.22
C LYS A 66 -8.42 15.57 16.03
N LYS A 67 -8.10 15.17 14.79
CA LYS A 67 -8.63 15.74 13.54
C LYS A 67 -9.94 15.08 13.08
N GLY A 68 -10.93 14.99 13.98
CA GLY A 68 -12.24 14.43 13.64
C GLY A 68 -12.22 12.92 13.44
N ILE A 69 -13.04 12.41 12.50
CA ILE A 69 -13.15 10.98 12.19
C ILE A 69 -11.80 10.44 11.74
N ASN A 70 -11.42 9.27 12.27
CA ASN A 70 -10.21 8.60 11.83
C ASN A 70 -10.33 8.16 10.36
N GLN A 71 -9.48 8.72 9.49
CA GLN A 71 -9.49 8.46 8.05
C GLN A 71 -8.49 7.38 7.61
N ASP A 72 -7.60 7.03 8.53
CA ASP A 72 -6.60 5.99 8.44
C ASP A 72 -7.21 4.57 8.40
N ALA A 73 -6.70 3.72 7.52
CA ALA A 73 -7.02 2.29 7.44
C ALA A 73 -5.76 1.42 7.30
N MET A 74 -5.82 0.16 7.75
CA MET A 74 -4.70 -0.79 7.68
C MET A 74 -5.20 -2.21 7.43
N LEU A 75 -4.33 -3.04 6.87
CA LEU A 75 -4.60 -4.45 6.55
C LEU A 75 -3.32 -5.29 6.67
N VAL A 76 -3.45 -6.45 7.28
CA VAL A 76 -2.55 -7.60 7.14
C VAL A 76 -3.38 -8.73 6.55
N TRP A 77 -2.82 -9.45 5.58
CA TRP A 77 -3.42 -10.64 5.00
C TRP A 77 -2.36 -11.73 4.84
N GLU A 78 -2.41 -12.69 5.75
CA GLU A 78 -1.55 -13.88 5.76
C GLU A 78 -2.06 -14.93 4.76
N ASN A 79 -1.13 -15.74 4.25
CA ASN A 79 -1.40 -16.71 3.19
C ASN A 79 -2.09 -16.07 1.97
N PHE A 80 -1.64 -14.86 1.63
CA PHE A 80 -2.18 -14.05 0.56
C PHE A 80 -2.08 -14.79 -0.79
N CYS A 81 -3.09 -14.62 -1.66
CA CYS A 81 -3.26 -15.41 -2.90
C CYS A 81 -3.32 -16.92 -2.67
N SER A 82 -3.77 -17.37 -1.49
CA SER A 82 -3.80 -18.80 -1.12
C SER A 82 -2.43 -19.48 -1.19
N LYS A 83 -1.35 -18.70 -1.00
CA LYS A 83 0.02 -19.19 -0.97
C LYS A 83 0.53 -19.15 0.46
N GLU A 84 0.87 -20.32 0.99
CA GLU A 84 1.45 -20.45 2.31
C GLU A 84 2.71 -19.58 2.46
N GLY A 85 2.85 -18.89 3.59
CA GLY A 85 3.99 -18.02 3.87
C GLY A 85 4.04 -16.71 3.07
N THR A 86 3.04 -16.43 2.21
CA THR A 86 2.93 -15.13 1.52
C THR A 86 2.10 -14.16 2.35
N VAL A 87 2.61 -12.95 2.57
CA VAL A 87 1.96 -11.94 3.40
C VAL A 87 1.74 -10.69 2.59
N PHE A 88 0.52 -10.14 2.64
CA PHE A 88 0.22 -8.80 2.14
C PHE A 88 -0.04 -7.86 3.31
N CYS A 89 0.63 -6.71 3.34
CA CYS A 89 0.38 -5.66 4.32
C CYS A 89 0.11 -4.33 3.62
N GLY A 90 -0.67 -3.45 4.24
CA GLY A 90 -0.89 -2.11 3.72
C GLY A 90 -1.43 -1.13 4.75
N VAL A 91 -0.99 0.11 4.63
CA VAL A 91 -1.56 1.26 5.36
C VAL A 91 -2.02 2.32 4.35
N PHE A 92 -3.13 2.95 4.69
CA PHE A 92 -3.87 3.86 3.82
C PHE A 92 -4.25 5.10 4.62
N ASP A 93 -3.69 6.24 4.27
CA ASP A 93 -3.98 7.54 4.88
C ASP A 93 -5.10 8.19 4.07
N GLY A 94 -6.29 8.33 4.66
CA GLY A 94 -7.43 8.91 3.96
C GLY A 94 -7.50 10.41 4.18
N HIS A 95 -7.90 11.16 3.16
CA HIS A 95 -8.10 12.61 3.28
C HIS A 95 -9.31 13.12 2.50
N GLY A 96 -9.69 14.36 2.78
CA GLY A 96 -10.90 14.97 2.24
C GLY A 96 -12.18 14.53 2.93
N PRO A 97 -13.36 14.99 2.47
CA PRO A 97 -14.64 14.77 3.16
C PRO A 97 -14.97 13.29 3.40
N TYR A 98 -14.61 12.42 2.46
CA TYR A 98 -14.88 10.99 2.51
C TYR A 98 -13.61 10.12 2.55
N GLY A 99 -12.46 10.69 2.93
CA GLY A 99 -11.18 9.97 3.00
C GLY A 99 -11.24 8.64 3.72
N HIS A 100 -11.89 8.60 4.89
CA HIS A 100 -12.14 7.36 5.65
C HIS A 100 -12.89 6.26 4.88
N ARG A 101 -13.74 6.61 3.91
CA ARG A 101 -14.46 5.64 3.05
C ARG A 101 -13.59 5.23 1.87
N VAL A 102 -12.85 6.17 1.28
CA VAL A 102 -11.90 5.89 0.19
C VAL A 102 -10.80 4.96 0.68
N ALA A 103 -10.16 5.26 1.81
CA ALA A 103 -9.13 4.44 2.46
C ALA A 103 -9.61 3.01 2.71
N LYS A 104 -10.80 2.84 3.32
CA LYS A 104 -11.40 1.51 3.54
C LYS A 104 -11.71 0.79 2.23
N LYS A 105 -12.22 1.49 1.22
CA LYS A 105 -12.53 0.91 -0.08
C LYS A 105 -11.27 0.41 -0.80
N VAL A 106 -10.19 1.19 -0.79
CA VAL A 106 -8.88 0.79 -1.33
C VAL A 106 -8.30 -0.36 -0.52
N ARG A 107 -8.26 -0.26 0.82
CA ARG A 107 -7.87 -1.37 1.72
C ARG A 107 -8.57 -2.66 1.36
N ASP A 108 -9.88 -2.61 1.12
CA ASP A 108 -10.66 -3.82 0.94
C ASP A 108 -10.62 -4.42 -0.46
N SER A 109 -10.37 -3.59 -1.47
CA SER A 109 -10.53 -3.96 -2.89
C SER A 109 -9.22 -4.00 -3.67
N PHE A 110 -8.18 -3.27 -3.25
CA PHE A 110 -6.88 -3.23 -3.92
C PHE A 110 -6.12 -4.57 -3.84
N PRO A 111 -6.02 -5.26 -2.68
CA PRO A 111 -5.33 -6.54 -2.60
C PRO A 111 -5.97 -7.60 -3.50
N LEU A 112 -7.30 -7.59 -3.63
CA LEU A 112 -8.02 -8.50 -4.53
C LEU A 112 -7.67 -8.26 -6.00
N LYS A 113 -7.53 -6.99 -6.42
CA LYS A 113 -7.11 -6.63 -7.78
C LYS A 113 -5.66 -7.04 -8.02
N LEU A 114 -4.79 -6.81 -7.05
CA LEU A 114 -3.38 -7.17 -7.12
C LEU A 114 -3.23 -8.68 -7.26
N SER A 115 -3.91 -9.45 -6.41
CA SER A 115 -3.98 -10.92 -6.48
C SER A 115 -4.46 -11.39 -7.85
N ALA A 116 -5.56 -10.85 -8.37
CA ALA A 116 -6.06 -11.21 -9.69
C ALA A 116 -5.07 -10.88 -10.84
N GLN A 117 -4.36 -9.76 -10.78
CA GLN A 117 -3.37 -9.41 -11.80
C GLN A 117 -2.12 -10.29 -11.72
N TRP A 118 -1.69 -10.64 -10.51
CA TRP A 118 -0.54 -11.52 -10.29
C TRP A 118 -0.83 -12.94 -10.80
N ASP A 119 -2.03 -13.46 -10.55
CA ASP A 119 -2.45 -14.78 -11.04
C ASP A 119 -2.55 -14.85 -12.57
N LEU A 120 -3.01 -13.78 -13.23
CA LEU A 120 -3.07 -13.71 -14.69
C LEU A 120 -1.67 -13.77 -15.32
N HIS A 121 -0.69 -13.10 -14.71
CA HIS A 121 0.69 -13.10 -15.21
C HIS A 121 1.31 -14.49 -15.18
N ARG A 122 1.09 -15.24 -14.09
CA ARG A 122 1.54 -16.63 -13.97
C ARG A 122 0.90 -17.54 -15.02
N LYS A 123 -0.42 -17.44 -15.21
CA LYS A 123 -1.13 -18.26 -16.21
C LYS A 123 -0.62 -18.00 -17.63
N ASN A 124 -0.23 -16.77 -17.94
CA ASN A 124 0.37 -16.45 -19.22
C ASN A 124 1.77 -17.09 -19.35
N GLN A 125 2.60 -17.04 -18.31
CA GLN A 125 3.92 -17.72 -18.31
C GLN A 125 3.79 -19.25 -18.44
N ASP A 126 2.86 -19.87 -17.70
CA ASP A 126 2.61 -21.31 -17.76
C ASP A 126 2.04 -21.74 -19.13
N GLY A 127 1.21 -20.90 -19.75
CA GLY A 127 0.60 -21.16 -21.06
C GLY A 127 1.54 -21.01 -22.27
N PHE A 128 2.64 -20.28 -22.13
CA PHE A 128 3.68 -20.17 -23.19
C PHE A 128 4.58 -21.41 -23.27
N ASN A 129 4.68 -22.21 -22.20
CA ASN A 129 5.47 -23.44 -22.20
C ASN A 129 4.80 -24.62 -22.95
N ASP A 130 3.52 -24.51 -23.30
CA ASP A 130 2.75 -25.57 -23.99
C ASP A 130 2.50 -25.30 -25.48
N GLN A 131 3.01 -24.19 -26.06
CA GLN A 131 2.79 -23.86 -27.47
C GLN A 131 4.09 -23.56 -28.23
N ASN A 132 4.96 -24.56 -28.35
CA ASN A 132 5.84 -24.66 -29.53
C ASN A 132 5.01 -25.14 -30.72
N GLY A 133 4.29 -24.22 -31.36
CA GLY A 133 3.52 -24.52 -32.56
C GLY A 133 2.73 -23.34 -33.11
N ALA A 134 3.36 -22.63 -34.06
CA ALA A 134 2.79 -21.68 -35.02
C ALA A 134 2.68 -20.20 -34.60
N ALA A 135 3.42 -19.38 -35.35
CA ALA A 135 3.52 -17.93 -35.29
C ALA A 135 2.19 -17.20 -35.58
N THR A 136 2.05 -16.00 -35.04
CA THR A 136 1.59 -14.81 -35.79
C THR A 136 1.91 -13.53 -35.01
N SER A 137 2.53 -12.59 -35.73
CA SER A 137 2.90 -11.23 -35.32
C SER A 137 1.67 -10.32 -35.14
N HIS A 138 1.72 -9.38 -34.20
CA HIS A 138 1.34 -7.98 -34.44
C HIS A 138 1.85 -7.04 -33.32
N ASN A 139 2.42 -5.92 -33.77
CA ASN A 139 3.13 -4.88 -33.02
C ASN A 139 2.28 -4.11 -32.01
N SER A 140 2.88 -3.81 -30.85
CA SER A 140 2.78 -2.50 -30.22
C SER A 140 4.01 -2.28 -29.32
N GLU A 141 5.10 -1.81 -29.93
CA GLU A 141 6.26 -1.27 -29.23
C GLU A 141 5.91 0.13 -28.70
N GLU A 142 6.05 0.36 -27.40
CA GLU A 142 6.85 1.49 -26.90
C GLU A 142 7.09 1.38 -25.39
N GLN A 143 8.38 1.47 -25.04
CA GLN A 143 8.98 1.66 -23.71
C GLN A 143 9.18 0.44 -22.81
N ILE A 144 10.13 -0.42 -23.20
CA ILE A 144 11.09 -1.00 -22.25
C ILE A 144 12.48 -0.89 -22.89
N LYS A 145 13.32 0.01 -22.38
CA LYS A 145 14.77 -0.06 -22.60
C LYS A 145 15.49 0.12 -21.26
N LEU A 146 16.49 -0.75 -21.11
CA LEU A 146 17.61 -0.80 -20.16
C LEU A 146 17.51 -1.95 -19.14
N ILE A 147 17.80 -3.19 -19.58
CA ILE A 147 18.62 -4.13 -18.81
C ILE A 147 19.56 -4.84 -19.80
N ASP A 148 20.81 -4.93 -19.36
CA ASP A 148 22.05 -5.37 -20.03
C ASP A 148 21.98 -6.83 -20.54
N GLU A 149 22.50 -7.07 -21.74
CA GLU A 149 22.64 -8.40 -22.34
C GLU A 149 23.87 -9.09 -21.78
N ASN A 150 23.72 -9.82 -20.67
CA ASN A 150 24.48 -11.05 -20.37
C ASN A 150 24.18 -11.53 -18.95
N CYS A 151 23.35 -12.57 -18.80
CA CYS A 151 23.39 -13.53 -17.69
C CYS A 151 22.56 -14.76 -18.07
N ASN A 152 23.23 -15.82 -18.54
CA ASN A 152 22.63 -17.14 -18.61
C ASN A 152 22.58 -17.73 -17.18
N HIS A 153 21.37 -18.10 -16.74
CA HIS A 153 21.06 -19.02 -15.62
C HIS A 153 20.86 -18.47 -14.18
N GLU A 154 20.06 -17.38 -14.00
CA GLU A 154 19.38 -16.99 -12.73
C GLU A 154 17.96 -16.41 -12.98
N LEU A 155 17.17 -17.03 -13.87
CA LEU A 155 16.02 -16.38 -14.53
C LEU A 155 14.68 -16.35 -13.74
N ASP A 156 14.50 -17.15 -12.68
CA ASP A 156 13.17 -17.35 -12.05
C ASP A 156 12.74 -16.20 -11.10
N GLY A 157 13.70 -15.59 -10.40
CA GLY A 157 13.43 -14.52 -9.43
C GLY A 157 13.09 -13.17 -10.08
N THR A 158 13.82 -12.81 -11.15
CA THR A 158 13.64 -11.53 -11.85
C THR A 158 12.27 -11.44 -12.52
N ASP A 159 11.82 -12.53 -13.15
CA ASP A 159 10.52 -12.59 -13.81
C ASP A 159 9.35 -12.43 -12.83
N THR A 160 9.46 -13.03 -11.64
CA THR A 160 8.45 -12.90 -10.59
C THR A 160 8.34 -11.45 -10.10
N ILE A 161 9.46 -10.75 -9.92
CA ILE A 161 9.50 -9.35 -9.48
C ILE A 161 8.89 -8.44 -10.55
N LEU A 162 9.23 -8.65 -11.83
CA LEU A 162 8.65 -7.90 -12.95
C LEU A 162 7.14 -8.12 -13.07
N ALA A 163 6.68 -9.37 -12.92
CA ALA A 163 5.26 -9.71 -12.93
C ALA A 163 4.51 -9.02 -11.77
N LEU A 164 5.08 -9.02 -10.56
CA LEU A 164 4.52 -8.31 -9.41
C LEU A 164 4.46 -6.79 -9.65
N ARG A 165 5.54 -6.19 -10.16
CA ARG A 165 5.59 -4.77 -10.50
C ARG A 165 4.49 -4.39 -11.49
N GLU A 166 4.34 -5.15 -12.57
CA GLU A 166 3.27 -4.90 -13.54
C GLU A 166 1.88 -5.11 -12.94
N SER A 167 1.74 -6.09 -12.04
CA SER A 167 0.50 -6.35 -11.32
C SER A 167 0.10 -5.17 -10.42
N PHE A 168 1.06 -4.54 -9.73
CA PHE A 168 0.84 -3.30 -8.96
C PHE A 168 0.33 -2.16 -9.85
N LEU A 169 0.98 -1.94 -11.01
CA LEU A 169 0.60 -0.89 -11.96
C LEU A 169 -0.83 -1.10 -12.49
N LYS A 170 -1.15 -2.33 -12.93
CA LYS A 170 -2.48 -2.69 -13.44
C LYS A 170 -3.53 -2.61 -12.34
N ALA A 171 -3.27 -3.18 -11.16
CA ALA A 171 -4.19 -3.15 -10.03
C ALA A 171 -4.51 -1.73 -9.57
N SER A 172 -3.51 -0.84 -9.53
CA SER A 172 -3.72 0.57 -9.21
C SER A 172 -4.63 1.25 -10.25
N LYS A 173 -4.36 1.05 -11.54
CA LYS A 173 -5.20 1.60 -12.62
C LYS A 173 -6.64 1.12 -12.52
N ILE A 174 -6.87 -0.15 -12.22
CA ILE A 174 -8.22 -0.72 -12.03
C ILE A 174 -8.88 -0.13 -10.78
N MET A 175 -8.14 -0.01 -9.67
CA MET A 175 -8.66 0.53 -8.42
C MET A 175 -9.09 2.00 -8.56
N ASP A 176 -8.26 2.84 -9.19
CA ASP A 176 -8.58 4.26 -9.39
C ASP A 176 -9.78 4.43 -10.34
N LYS A 177 -9.90 3.59 -11.38
CA LYS A 177 -11.10 3.56 -12.24
C LYS A 177 -12.36 3.17 -11.46
N GLU A 178 -12.27 2.18 -10.57
CA GLU A 178 -13.40 1.77 -9.74
C GLU A 178 -13.85 2.90 -8.80
N LEU A 179 -12.89 3.62 -8.19
CA LEU A 179 -13.21 4.80 -7.37
C LEU A 179 -13.89 5.90 -8.19
N LYS A 180 -13.47 6.14 -9.43
CA LYS A 180 -14.09 7.14 -10.32
C LYS A 180 -15.55 6.83 -10.62
N MET A 181 -15.89 5.54 -10.71
CA MET A 181 -17.24 5.06 -11.02
C MET A 181 -18.08 4.79 -9.77
N HIS A 182 -17.53 5.01 -8.56
CA HIS A 182 -18.20 4.69 -7.32
C HIS A 182 -19.37 5.66 -7.06
N ARG A 183 -20.60 5.14 -6.97
CA ARG A 183 -21.81 5.98 -6.84
C ARG A 183 -22.00 6.56 -5.44
N ASP A 184 -21.58 5.83 -4.41
CA ASP A 184 -21.90 6.19 -3.02
C ASP A 184 -20.81 6.97 -2.29
N ILE A 185 -19.61 7.10 -2.86
CA ILE A 185 -18.44 7.74 -2.25
C ILE A 185 -17.96 8.81 -3.20
N ASP A 186 -18.09 10.08 -2.81
CA ASP A 186 -17.53 11.18 -3.59
C ASP A 186 -16.01 11.21 -3.45
N CYS A 187 -15.35 10.73 -4.50
CA CYS A 187 -13.90 10.67 -4.64
C CYS A 187 -13.34 11.87 -5.42
N PHE A 188 -14.14 12.90 -5.71
CA PHE A 188 -13.68 14.07 -6.47
C PHE A 188 -12.67 14.90 -5.69
N CYS A 189 -12.96 15.14 -4.40
CA CYS A 189 -12.08 15.83 -3.45
C CYS A 189 -11.75 14.97 -2.22
N SER A 190 -11.94 13.65 -2.33
CA SER A 190 -11.54 12.69 -1.31
C SER A 190 -10.61 11.68 -1.93
N GLY A 191 -9.57 11.31 -1.17
CA GLY A 191 -8.56 10.40 -1.64
C GLY A 191 -7.94 9.61 -0.51
N THR A 192 -6.95 8.80 -0.87
CA THR A 192 -6.10 8.10 0.09
C THR A 192 -4.73 7.82 -0.49
N THR A 193 -3.72 7.82 0.37
CA THR A 193 -2.43 7.18 0.09
C THR A 193 -2.55 5.66 0.15
N ALA A 194 -1.50 4.98 -0.29
CA ALA A 194 -1.32 3.57 -0.02
C ALA A 194 0.16 3.25 -0.03
N VAL A 195 0.71 2.74 1.08
CA VAL A 195 1.95 1.96 1.04
C VAL A 195 1.60 0.52 1.36
N THR A 196 1.95 -0.37 0.44
CA THR A 196 1.55 -1.78 0.45
C THR A 196 2.77 -2.65 0.20
N LEU A 197 2.81 -3.83 0.80
CA LEU A 197 3.96 -4.72 0.80
C LEU A 197 3.49 -6.15 0.57
N ILE A 198 4.17 -6.88 -0.30
CA ILE A 198 4.08 -8.33 -0.43
C ILE A 198 5.41 -8.93 0.04
N LYS A 199 5.35 -9.86 1.00
CA LYS A 199 6.46 -10.72 1.41
C LYS A 199 6.19 -12.14 0.89
N GLN A 200 7.15 -12.71 0.16
CA GLN A 200 7.14 -14.11 -0.24
C GLN A 200 8.53 -14.70 0.01
N GLY A 201 8.67 -15.56 1.01
CA GLY A 201 9.99 -16.03 1.45
C GLY A 201 10.87 -14.85 1.89
N LEU A 202 12.01 -14.66 1.23
CA LEU A 202 12.93 -13.54 1.46
C LEU A 202 12.65 -12.33 0.53
N ASP A 203 11.71 -12.44 -0.40
CA ASP A 203 11.42 -11.35 -1.34
C ASP A 203 10.39 -10.38 -0.76
N LEU A 204 10.75 -9.10 -0.74
CA LEU A 204 9.86 -7.99 -0.41
C LEU A 204 9.63 -7.11 -1.63
N VAL A 205 8.36 -6.93 -2.01
CA VAL A 205 7.95 -5.95 -3.03
C VAL A 205 7.04 -4.93 -2.40
N VAL A 206 7.40 -3.65 -2.50
CA VAL A 206 6.68 -2.54 -1.89
C VAL A 206 6.11 -1.63 -2.97
N GLY A 207 4.81 -1.38 -2.94
CA GLY A 207 4.13 -0.40 -3.80
C GLY A 207 3.69 0.81 -2.98
N ASN A 208 4.20 1.99 -3.32
CA ASN A 208 3.89 3.26 -2.67
C ASN A 208 3.13 4.25 -3.58
N VAL A 209 2.02 4.80 -3.07
CA VAL A 209 1.21 5.86 -3.66
C VAL A 209 1.00 6.92 -2.57
N GLY A 210 1.76 8.01 -2.63
CA GLY A 210 1.65 9.12 -1.67
C GLY A 210 2.87 9.24 -0.75
N ASP A 211 2.65 9.78 0.45
CA ASP A 211 3.68 10.14 1.43
C ASP A 211 3.67 9.29 2.71
N SER A 212 2.85 8.24 2.74
CA SER A 212 3.02 7.12 3.67
C SER A 212 4.30 6.35 3.33
N ARG A 213 4.86 5.61 4.30
CA ARG A 213 6.22 5.09 4.21
C ARG A 213 6.37 3.66 4.69
N ALA A 214 7.26 2.93 4.04
CA ALA A 214 7.85 1.68 4.53
C ALA A 214 9.30 1.92 4.98
N VAL A 215 9.64 1.43 6.17
CA VAL A 215 10.99 1.50 6.75
C VAL A 215 11.40 0.11 7.25
N LEU A 216 12.58 -0.33 6.86
CA LEU A 216 13.22 -1.56 7.30
C LEU A 216 14.09 -1.27 8.54
N GLY A 217 13.86 -2.00 9.62
CA GLY A 217 14.80 -2.10 10.73
C GLY A 217 15.77 -3.24 10.44
N THR A 218 17.04 -2.92 10.30
CA THR A 218 18.12 -3.89 9.99
C THR A 218 19.33 -3.62 10.86
N ARG A 219 20.20 -4.62 11.07
CA ARG A 219 21.44 -4.45 11.82
C ARG A 219 22.59 -4.01 10.92
N ASP A 220 23.42 -3.10 11.40
CA ASP A 220 24.61 -2.67 10.67
C ASP A 220 25.79 -3.67 10.84
N HIS A 221 27.03 -3.19 10.86
CA HIS A 221 28.23 -4.00 11.07
C HIS A 221 28.67 -4.02 12.54
N GLU A 222 28.16 -3.10 13.35
CA GLU A 222 28.38 -3.01 14.80
C GLU A 222 27.22 -3.62 15.60
N ASP A 223 26.35 -4.40 14.93
CA ASP A 223 25.13 -5.00 15.48
C ASP A 223 24.09 -3.96 15.97
N SER A 224 24.23 -2.70 15.58
CA SER A 224 23.29 -1.64 15.94
C SER A 224 22.08 -1.65 15.01
N LEU A 225 20.88 -1.53 15.58
CA LEU A 225 19.65 -1.40 14.82
C LEU A 225 19.64 -0.05 14.10
N ILE A 226 19.47 -0.08 12.78
CA ILE A 226 19.38 1.09 11.91
C ILE A 226 18.11 1.05 11.07
N ALA A 227 17.54 2.22 10.80
CA ALA A 227 16.40 2.37 9.91
C ALA A 227 16.82 2.65 8.45
N VAL A 228 16.38 1.80 7.52
CA VAL A 228 16.54 1.97 6.07
C VAL A 228 15.17 2.22 5.43
N GLN A 229 14.99 3.39 4.83
CA GLN A 229 13.72 3.75 4.19
C GLN A 229 13.55 3.01 2.85
N LEU A 230 12.54 2.15 2.72
CA LEU A 230 12.28 1.32 1.53
C LEU A 230 11.50 2.07 0.42
N THR A 231 10.87 3.20 0.76
CA THR A 231 10.00 3.98 -0.14
C THR A 231 10.30 5.46 -0.03
N VAL A 232 10.27 6.22 -1.13
CA VAL A 232 10.37 7.68 -1.09
C VAL A 232 8.99 8.31 -0.90
N ASP A 233 8.86 9.29 0.02
CA ASP A 233 7.61 10.08 0.15
C ASP A 233 7.36 10.85 -1.15
N LEU A 234 6.27 10.57 -1.86
CA LEU A 234 5.98 11.15 -3.18
C LEU A 234 5.41 12.57 -3.06
N LYS A 235 6.26 13.51 -2.65
CA LYS A 235 5.92 14.92 -2.46
C LYS A 235 5.85 15.71 -3.77
N PRO A 236 5.01 16.77 -3.85
CA PRO A 236 4.86 17.58 -5.05
C PRO A 236 6.12 18.26 -5.58
N ASN A 237 7.09 18.55 -4.71
CA ASN A 237 8.35 19.22 -5.05
C ASN A 237 9.49 18.27 -5.44
N LEU A 238 9.24 16.96 -5.55
CA LEU A 238 10.21 16.05 -6.14
C LEU A 238 10.36 16.37 -7.63
N PRO A 239 11.58 16.44 -8.21
CA PRO A 239 11.77 16.91 -9.59
C PRO A 239 10.85 16.24 -10.63
N LYS A 240 10.76 14.90 -10.60
CA LYS A 240 9.90 14.12 -11.52
C LYS A 240 8.40 14.38 -11.31
N GLU A 241 8.00 14.63 -10.06
CA GLU A 241 6.60 14.87 -9.71
C GLU A 241 6.19 16.30 -10.07
N GLU A 242 7.04 17.28 -9.72
CA GLU A 242 6.85 18.69 -10.03
C GLU A 242 6.80 18.95 -11.54
N GLU A 243 7.74 18.35 -12.29
CA GLU A 243 7.77 18.44 -13.75
C GLU A 243 6.45 17.93 -14.35
N ARG A 244 5.98 16.75 -13.92
CA ARG A 244 4.71 16.18 -14.38
C ARG A 244 3.52 17.11 -14.07
N ILE A 245 3.46 17.66 -12.86
CA ILE A 245 2.38 18.55 -12.44
C ILE A 245 2.38 19.84 -13.27
N ARG A 246 3.55 20.50 -13.40
CA ARG A 246 3.70 21.73 -14.19
C ARG A 246 3.41 21.51 -15.66
N HIS A 247 3.84 20.37 -16.23
CA HIS A 247 3.53 20.00 -17.62
C HIS A 247 2.02 19.88 -17.86
N ARG A 248 1.26 19.44 -16.85
CA ARG A 248 -0.20 19.37 -16.87
C ARG A 248 -0.88 20.66 -16.40
N LYS A 249 -0.15 21.78 -16.36
CA LYS A 249 -0.62 23.12 -15.92
C LYS A 249 -1.03 23.20 -14.45
N GLY A 250 -0.79 22.17 -13.65
CA GLY A 250 -0.93 22.23 -12.20
C GLY A 250 0.12 23.16 -11.58
N ARG A 251 -0.15 23.66 -10.39
CA ARG A 251 0.79 24.51 -9.64
C ARG A 251 1.34 23.75 -8.44
N VAL A 252 2.62 23.99 -8.14
CA VAL A 252 3.30 23.46 -6.97
C VAL A 252 3.87 24.62 -6.18
N PHE A 253 3.40 24.80 -4.94
CA PHE A 253 3.96 25.75 -3.98
C PHE A 253 3.49 25.43 -2.56
N SER A 254 4.22 25.93 -1.57
CA SER A 254 3.90 25.83 -0.14
C SER A 254 3.07 27.02 0.33
N LEU A 255 2.25 26.82 1.36
CA LEU A 255 1.55 27.94 2.01
C LEU A 255 2.53 28.77 2.85
N LYS A 256 2.26 30.08 3.02
CA LYS A 256 3.13 30.98 3.80
C LYS A 256 3.31 30.54 5.25
N ASN A 257 2.30 29.93 5.85
CA ASN A 257 2.31 29.41 7.21
C ASN A 257 2.88 27.99 7.33
N GLU A 258 3.12 27.30 6.20
CA GLU A 258 3.66 25.93 6.14
C GLU A 258 4.69 25.83 5.00
N PRO A 259 5.83 26.54 5.08
CA PRO A 259 6.78 26.63 3.96
C PRO A 259 7.39 25.28 3.57
N ASP A 260 7.48 24.34 4.52
CA ASP A 260 8.06 23.00 4.32
C ASP A 260 7.10 21.99 3.67
N VAL A 261 5.85 22.38 3.44
CA VAL A 261 4.81 21.50 2.89
C VAL A 261 4.42 21.97 1.49
N ALA A 262 5.11 21.42 0.49
CA ALA A 262 4.77 21.64 -0.91
C ALA A 262 3.41 20.99 -1.23
N ARG A 263 2.55 21.71 -1.96
CA ARG A 263 1.20 21.27 -2.29
C ARG A 263 0.90 21.37 -3.78
N VAL A 264 0.03 20.49 -4.28
CA VAL A 264 -0.54 20.52 -5.62
C VAL A 264 -1.82 21.36 -5.62
N TRP A 265 -1.91 22.27 -6.57
CA TRP A 265 -3.04 23.18 -6.73
C TRP A 265 -3.55 23.19 -8.17
N LEU A 266 -4.84 23.51 -8.33
CA LEU A 266 -5.44 23.77 -9.63
C LEU A 266 -4.79 24.99 -10.32
N PRO A 267 -4.81 25.06 -11.67
CA PRO A 267 -4.20 26.14 -12.43
C PRO A 267 -4.72 27.54 -12.05
N ASN A 268 -6.04 27.65 -11.83
CA ASN A 268 -6.73 28.93 -11.66
C ASN A 268 -7.28 29.15 -10.25
N SER A 269 -6.99 28.26 -9.29
CA SER A 269 -7.48 28.38 -7.91
C SER A 269 -6.56 27.68 -6.92
N ASP A 270 -6.41 28.27 -5.73
CA ASP A 270 -5.68 27.68 -4.60
C ASP A 270 -6.55 26.61 -3.92
N PHE A 271 -6.94 25.61 -4.69
CA PHE A 271 -7.75 24.47 -4.28
C PHE A 271 -7.28 23.19 -4.98
N PRO A 272 -7.36 21.99 -4.35
CA PRO A 272 -7.61 21.76 -2.92
C PRO A 272 -6.35 21.92 -2.05
N GLY A 273 -5.14 21.96 -2.63
CA GLY A 273 -3.89 22.07 -1.89
C GLY A 273 -3.39 20.74 -1.31
N LEU A 274 -3.25 19.72 -2.15
CA LEU A 274 -2.89 18.37 -1.71
C LEU A 274 -1.38 18.25 -1.43
N ALA A 275 -0.98 17.72 -0.28
CA ALA A 275 0.42 17.65 0.15
C ALA A 275 1.24 16.49 -0.47
N MET A 276 0.60 15.64 -1.26
CA MET A 276 1.25 14.55 -2.02
C MET A 276 0.99 14.64 -3.52
N ALA A 277 1.91 14.10 -4.31
CA ALA A 277 1.86 14.11 -5.78
C ALA A 277 1.19 12.87 -6.38
N ARG A 278 0.90 11.86 -5.55
CA ARG A 278 0.21 10.63 -5.93
C ARG A 278 -0.82 10.23 -4.88
N ALA A 279 -2.01 9.86 -5.32
CA ALA A 279 -3.09 9.38 -4.46
C ALA A 279 -4.11 8.59 -5.28
N PHE A 280 -4.84 7.69 -4.62
CA PHE A 280 -6.11 7.16 -5.13
C PHE A 280 -7.23 8.16 -4.87
N GLY A 281 -8.19 8.30 -5.79
CA GLY A 281 -9.24 9.31 -5.66
C GLY A 281 -8.74 10.71 -6.05
N ASP A 282 -9.25 11.78 -5.42
CA ASP A 282 -8.96 13.17 -5.77
C ASP A 282 -9.07 13.48 -7.27
N PHE A 283 -10.19 13.08 -7.88
CA PHE A 283 -10.38 13.24 -9.32
C PHE A 283 -10.31 14.71 -9.79
N CYS A 284 -10.49 15.68 -8.90
CA CYS A 284 -10.29 17.10 -9.20
C CYS A 284 -8.84 17.44 -9.63
N LEU A 285 -7.85 16.65 -9.21
CA LEU A 285 -6.43 16.91 -9.47
C LEU A 285 -5.80 16.01 -10.54
N LYS A 286 -6.51 14.98 -11.01
CA LYS A 286 -5.97 14.00 -11.97
C LYS A 286 -5.57 14.62 -13.31
N ASP A 287 -6.34 15.60 -13.78
CA ASP A 287 -6.06 16.29 -15.05
C ASP A 287 -4.88 17.28 -14.96
N VAL A 288 -4.42 17.58 -13.75
CA VAL A 288 -3.34 18.55 -13.47
C VAL A 288 -2.08 17.89 -12.91
N GLY A 289 -1.98 16.57 -13.03
CA GLY A 289 -0.74 15.81 -12.78
C GLY A 289 -0.72 14.93 -11.54
N LEU A 290 -1.80 14.88 -10.75
CA LEU A 290 -1.96 13.83 -9.74
C LEU A 290 -2.17 12.48 -10.42
N ILE A 291 -1.49 11.43 -9.96
CA ILE A 291 -1.62 10.08 -10.51
C ILE A 291 -1.77 9.06 -9.38
N SER A 292 -2.39 7.90 -9.65
CA SER A 292 -2.43 6.78 -8.68
C SER A 292 -1.32 5.75 -8.91
N VAL A 293 -0.43 5.98 -9.89
CA VAL A 293 0.59 5.00 -10.29
C VAL A 293 1.58 4.77 -9.13
N PRO A 294 1.70 3.54 -8.60
CA PRO A 294 2.62 3.26 -7.52
C PRO A 294 4.07 3.38 -7.98
N ASP A 295 4.91 3.90 -7.09
CA ASP A 295 6.34 3.63 -7.15
C ASP A 295 6.59 2.26 -6.53
N VAL A 296 7.21 1.35 -7.27
CA VAL A 296 7.39 -0.04 -6.85
C VAL A 296 8.86 -0.31 -6.64
N SER A 297 9.23 -0.68 -5.41
CA SER A 297 10.58 -1.08 -5.03
C SER A 297 10.63 -2.55 -4.64
N TYR A 298 11.82 -3.13 -4.74
CA TYR A 298 12.12 -4.50 -4.35
C TYR A 298 13.28 -4.50 -3.36
N HIS A 299 13.19 -5.37 -2.35
CA HIS A 299 14.25 -5.63 -1.40
C HIS A 299 14.33 -7.14 -1.14
N ARG A 300 15.54 -7.69 -1.15
CA ARG A 300 15.80 -9.08 -0.75
C ARG A 300 16.19 -9.07 0.72
N LEU A 301 15.41 -9.74 1.56
CA LEU A 301 15.69 -9.88 2.98
C LEU A 301 17.00 -10.63 3.22
N THR A 302 17.70 -10.20 4.26
CA THR A 302 18.92 -10.81 4.78
C THR A 302 18.75 -11.15 6.25
N GLU A 303 19.63 -11.98 6.82
CA GLU A 303 19.61 -12.33 8.24
C GLU A 303 19.77 -11.14 9.20
N LYS A 304 20.18 -9.96 8.67
CA LYS A 304 20.30 -8.72 9.44
C LYS A 304 18.98 -7.97 9.57
N ASP A 305 18.02 -8.28 8.70
CA ASP A 305 16.75 -7.58 8.59
C ASP A 305 15.77 -8.10 9.64
N GLU A 306 15.40 -7.27 10.62
CA GLU A 306 14.58 -7.73 11.75
C GLU A 306 13.09 -7.52 11.52
N PHE A 307 12.71 -6.33 11.03
CA PHE A 307 11.31 -5.98 10.85
C PHE A 307 11.09 -4.87 9.83
N VAL A 308 9.89 -4.83 9.25
CA VAL A 308 9.45 -3.71 8.40
C VAL A 308 8.30 -2.97 9.05
N VAL A 309 8.39 -1.63 9.14
CA VAL A 309 7.34 -0.73 9.61
C VAL A 309 6.67 -0.04 8.43
N LEU A 310 5.35 -0.23 8.29
CA LEU A 310 4.50 0.57 7.41
C LEU A 310 3.74 1.61 8.21
N ALA A 311 3.84 2.89 7.83
CA ALA A 311 3.21 3.97 8.58
C ALA A 311 2.66 5.12 7.71
N THR A 312 1.60 5.75 8.22
CA THR A 312 1.06 7.01 7.70
C THR A 312 1.85 8.22 8.20
N ASP A 313 1.65 9.39 7.58
CA ASP A 313 2.44 10.60 7.85
C ASP A 313 2.34 11.06 9.32
N GLY A 314 1.24 10.73 10.00
CA GLY A 314 0.99 11.07 11.40
C GLY A 314 1.98 10.44 12.40
N VAL A 315 2.79 9.46 11.97
CA VAL A 315 3.83 8.82 12.79
C VAL A 315 5.25 9.18 12.30
N ARG A 316 5.37 10.02 11.26
CA ARG A 316 6.64 10.39 10.62
C ARG A 316 7.70 10.87 11.61
N HIS A 317 7.31 11.70 12.58
CA HIS A 317 8.24 12.26 13.57
C HIS A 317 8.74 11.23 14.59
N MET A 318 8.06 10.10 14.75
CA MET A 318 8.47 9.05 15.67
C MET A 318 9.43 8.04 15.02
N ILE A 319 9.31 7.83 13.71
CA ILE A 319 10.06 6.79 12.98
C ILE A 319 11.46 7.29 12.56
N SER A 320 11.71 8.59 12.54
CA SER A 320 13.06 9.16 12.27
C SER A 320 14.09 8.92 13.38
N TYR A 321 13.71 8.25 14.47
CA TYR A 321 14.56 7.95 15.63
C TYR A 321 14.77 6.45 15.87
N LEU A 322 14.29 5.61 14.94
CA LEU A 322 14.73 4.21 14.84
C LEU A 322 16.00 4.16 14.01
#